data_AF-A0A1I2LND7-F1
#
_entry.id   AF-A0A1I2LND7-F1
#
_cell.length_a   1.000
_cell.length_b   1.000
_cell.length_c   1.000
_cell.angle_alpha   90.00
_cell.angle_beta   90.00
_cell.angle_gamma   90.00
#
_symmetry.space_group_name_H-M   'P 1'
#
loop_
_entity.id
_entity.type
_entity.pdbx_description
1 polymer ?
#
loop_
_entity_poly.entity_id
_entity_poly.type
_entity_poly.pdbx_seq_one_letter_code
_entity_poly.pdbx_strand_id
1 'polypeptide(L)'
;MKIEWLSLIIFIAFFTSCEKLADEYGPVPPKENELLDGPVEGLSVEEQIQFLNGDIAFNDEVFTAETGLGPVFVGTSCVSCHSGDGKGHPFNQFIRFGQSDTLGNPFADFGDGKNQLQNKAIQGFQPEKLPPGAPFTTLVAPAVTGLGFLDAVPDESILSLADPYDENGDGISGRAHFAYPPEYVQIRPNSISRGGKYIFRFGKKAISYDLLHQTVGAYNQDIGITSILS
;
A
#
# COMPACT_ATOMS: atom_id res chain seq x y z
N MET A 1 -48.93 12.20 32.13
CA MET A 1 -49.18 11.10 31.16
C MET A 1 -49.31 11.53 29.70
N LYS A 2 -49.83 12.71 29.30
CA LYS A 2 -49.95 13.06 27.86
C LYS A 2 -48.67 13.61 27.19
N ILE A 3 -47.76 14.21 27.96
CA ILE A 3 -46.55 14.87 27.43
C ILE A 3 -45.48 13.84 27.01
N GLU A 4 -45.40 12.68 27.67
CA GLU A 4 -44.40 11.66 27.34
C GLU A 4 -44.66 10.93 26.02
N TRP A 5 -45.95 10.78 25.65
CA TRP A 5 -46.32 10.16 24.38
C TRP A 5 -46.01 11.06 23.19
N LEU A 6 -46.13 12.39 23.35
CA LEU A 6 -45.79 13.33 22.29
C LEU A 6 -44.28 13.35 22.03
N SER A 7 -43.47 13.33 23.10
CA SER A 7 -42.01 13.23 22.99
C SER A 7 -41.58 11.91 22.35
N LEU A 8 -42.22 10.80 22.70
CA LEU A 8 -41.94 9.49 22.10
C LEU A 8 -42.31 9.45 20.61
N ILE A 9 -43.45 10.02 20.21
CA ILE A 9 -43.88 10.09 18.81
C ILE A 9 -42.94 10.99 17.99
N ILE A 10 -42.53 12.14 18.53
CA ILE A 10 -41.57 13.04 17.85
C ILE A 10 -40.22 12.33 17.69
N PHE A 11 -39.75 11.61 18.72
CA PHE A 11 -38.50 10.86 18.66
C PHE A 11 -38.56 9.74 17.60
N ILE A 12 -39.64 8.94 17.58
CA ILE A 12 -39.85 7.89 16.56
C ILE A 12 -39.93 8.50 15.15
N ALA A 13 -40.64 9.62 14.97
CA ALA A 13 -40.72 10.32 13.70
C ALA A 13 -39.36 10.87 13.23
N PHE A 14 -38.52 11.34 14.15
CA PHE A 14 -37.18 11.84 13.84
C PHE A 14 -36.24 10.69 13.40
N PHE A 15 -36.25 9.56 14.11
CA PHE A 15 -35.43 8.39 13.77
C PHE A 15 -35.86 7.75 12.44
N THR A 16 -37.16 7.57 12.22
CA THR A 16 -37.69 7.03 10.95
C THR A 16 -37.49 7.97 9.76
N SER A 17 -37.46 9.29 9.98
CA SER A 17 -37.14 10.25 8.93
C SER A 17 -35.66 10.22 8.54
N CYS A 18 -34.76 9.93 9.47
CA CYS A 18 -33.33 9.84 9.18
C CYS A 18 -32.98 8.60 8.33
N GLU A 19 -33.56 7.44 8.64
CA GLU A 19 -33.34 6.22 7.85
C GLU A 19 -33.85 6.38 6.41
N LYS A 20 -35.07 6.91 6.25
CA LYS A 20 -35.67 7.06 4.92
C LYS A 20 -34.95 8.08 4.03
N LEU A 21 -34.39 9.14 4.63
CA LEU A 21 -33.57 10.10 3.89
C LEU A 21 -32.19 9.53 3.55
N ALA A 22 -31.62 8.67 4.40
CA ALA A 22 -30.37 7.97 4.10
C ALA A 22 -30.55 6.93 2.97
N ASP A 23 -31.68 6.22 2.94
CA ASP A 23 -31.95 5.24 1.88
C ASP A 23 -32.31 5.89 0.53
N GLU A 24 -32.99 7.05 0.54
CA GLU A 24 -33.46 7.72 -0.69
C GLU A 24 -32.44 8.73 -1.26
N TYR A 25 -31.69 9.42 -0.39
CA TYR A 25 -30.75 10.49 -0.78
C TYR A 25 -29.32 10.24 -0.31
N GLY A 26 -29.07 9.19 0.47
CA GLY A 26 -27.71 8.81 0.84
C GLY A 26 -26.93 8.31 -0.37
N PRO A 27 -25.59 8.40 -0.33
CA PRO A 27 -24.77 7.73 -1.31
C PRO A 27 -25.11 6.23 -1.29
N VAL A 28 -25.57 5.70 -2.42
CA VAL A 28 -25.75 4.25 -2.58
C VAL A 28 -24.38 3.62 -2.35
N PRO A 29 -24.22 2.70 -1.39
CA PRO A 29 -22.95 2.04 -1.19
C PRO A 29 -22.56 1.31 -2.49
N PRO A 30 -21.28 1.33 -2.88
CA PRO A 30 -20.82 0.57 -4.04
C PRO A 30 -21.22 -0.89 -3.86
N LYS A 31 -21.47 -1.58 -4.98
CA LYS A 31 -21.81 -3.00 -4.89
C LYS A 31 -20.63 -3.77 -4.29
N GLU A 32 -20.90 -4.90 -3.65
CA GLU A 32 -19.85 -5.75 -3.08
C GLU A 32 -18.76 -6.12 -4.10
N ASN A 33 -19.14 -6.36 -5.36
CA ASN A 33 -18.19 -6.67 -6.43
C ASN A 33 -17.40 -5.46 -6.95
N GLU A 34 -17.70 -4.26 -6.46
CA GLU A 34 -16.96 -3.01 -6.69
C GLU A 34 -16.09 -2.65 -5.48
N LEU A 35 -16.29 -3.33 -4.35
CA LEU A 35 -15.44 -3.30 -3.17
C LEU A 35 -14.24 -4.23 -3.42
N LEU A 36 -13.04 -3.65 -3.45
CA LEU A 36 -11.78 -4.35 -3.73
C LEU A 36 -11.00 -4.68 -2.43
N ASP A 37 -11.67 -4.54 -1.28
CA ASP A 37 -11.19 -4.74 0.08
C ASP A 37 -11.75 -6.02 0.74
N GLY A 38 -12.64 -6.75 0.06
CA GLY A 38 -13.22 -8.02 0.54
C GLY A 38 -12.59 -9.29 -0.09
N PRO A 39 -12.86 -10.47 0.51
CA PRO A 39 -12.46 -11.74 -0.10
C PRO A 39 -13.25 -12.01 -1.38
N VAL A 40 -12.66 -12.79 -2.29
CA VAL A 40 -13.36 -13.24 -3.50
C VAL A 40 -14.26 -14.44 -3.25
N GLU A 41 -15.28 -14.61 -4.08
CA GLU A 41 -16.10 -15.82 -4.04
C GLU A 41 -15.26 -17.07 -4.38
N GLY A 42 -15.59 -18.19 -3.75
CA GLY A 42 -15.00 -19.50 -4.06
C GLY A 42 -13.68 -19.82 -3.34
N LEU A 43 -13.20 -18.96 -2.45
CA LEU A 43 -12.04 -19.25 -1.60
C LEU A 43 -12.29 -20.48 -0.71
N SER A 44 -11.26 -21.32 -0.56
CA SER A 44 -11.26 -22.39 0.45
C SER A 44 -11.34 -21.81 1.86
N VAL A 45 -11.63 -22.66 2.84
CA VAL A 45 -11.65 -22.25 4.25
C VAL A 45 -10.28 -21.72 4.68
N GLU A 46 -9.21 -22.37 4.23
CA GLU A 46 -7.83 -21.98 4.53
C GLU A 46 -7.49 -20.63 3.90
N GLU A 47 -7.89 -20.38 2.66
CA GLU A 47 -7.68 -19.11 1.97
C GLU A 47 -8.47 -17.96 2.63
N GLN A 48 -9.70 -18.21 3.07
CA GLN A 48 -10.49 -17.24 3.84
C GLN A 48 -9.82 -16.90 5.18
N ILE A 49 -9.31 -17.91 5.90
CA ILE A 49 -8.55 -17.68 7.14
C ILE A 49 -7.30 -16.85 6.85
N GLN A 50 -6.57 -17.16 5.76
CA GLN A 50 -5.39 -16.40 5.37
C GLN A 50 -5.73 -14.94 5.05
N PHE A 51 -6.82 -14.69 4.31
CA PHE A 51 -7.32 -13.36 4.01
C PHE A 51 -7.64 -12.58 5.30
N LEU A 52 -8.42 -13.17 6.20
CA LEU A 52 -8.80 -12.54 7.47
C LEU A 52 -7.58 -12.23 8.35
N ASN A 53 -6.60 -13.13 8.42
CA ASN A 53 -5.36 -12.87 9.15
C ASN A 53 -4.58 -11.69 8.54
N GLY A 54 -4.56 -11.58 7.21
CA GLY A 54 -3.95 -10.45 6.52
C GLY A 54 -4.66 -9.13 6.80
N ASP A 55 -6.00 -9.13 6.80
CA ASP A 55 -6.82 -7.97 7.11
C ASP A 55 -6.61 -7.48 8.55
N ILE A 56 -6.60 -8.40 9.52
CA ILE A 56 -6.30 -8.10 10.93
C ILE A 56 -4.88 -7.54 11.06
N ALA A 57 -3.89 -8.17 10.44
CA ALA A 57 -2.51 -7.68 10.51
C ALA A 57 -2.37 -6.27 9.89
N PHE A 58 -3.08 -5.99 8.80
CA PHE A 58 -3.03 -4.70 8.13
C PHE A 58 -3.68 -3.57 8.96
N ASN A 59 -4.84 -3.86 9.56
CA ASN A 59 -5.66 -2.86 10.25
C ASN A 59 -5.31 -2.70 11.73
N ASP A 60 -4.99 -3.79 12.43
CA ASP A 60 -4.92 -3.80 13.89
C ASP A 60 -3.49 -3.93 14.44
N GLU A 61 -2.53 -4.39 13.63
CA GLU A 61 -1.17 -4.60 14.12
C GLU A 61 -0.41 -3.28 14.28
N VAL A 62 0.18 -3.11 15.47
CA VAL A 62 1.09 -2.01 15.78
C VAL A 62 2.44 -2.60 16.15
N PHE A 63 3.45 -2.28 15.35
CA PHE A 63 4.81 -2.74 15.54
C PHE A 63 5.50 -1.98 16.67
N THR A 64 6.23 -2.73 17.49
CA THR A 64 7.01 -2.24 18.63
C THR A 64 8.40 -2.86 18.60
N ALA A 65 9.30 -2.40 19.47
CA ALA A 65 10.65 -2.96 19.55
C ALA A 65 10.63 -4.48 19.81
N GLU A 66 9.64 -4.96 20.59
CA GLU A 66 9.43 -6.37 20.90
C GLU A 66 8.98 -7.20 19.69
N THR A 67 8.30 -6.57 18.72
CA THR A 67 7.85 -7.22 17.48
C THR A 67 8.78 -6.98 16.28
N GLY A 68 9.97 -6.40 16.51
CA GLY A 68 11.02 -6.24 15.50
C GLY A 68 11.13 -4.83 14.90
N LEU A 69 10.43 -3.84 15.44
CA LEU A 69 10.60 -2.44 15.06
C LEU A 69 12.02 -1.98 15.36
N GLY A 70 12.69 -1.44 14.35
CA GLY A 70 14.02 -0.86 14.46
C GLY A 70 14.04 0.43 15.27
N PRO A 71 15.24 0.99 15.52
CA PRO A 71 15.42 2.18 16.34
C PRO A 71 14.81 3.46 15.72
N VAL A 72 14.71 3.49 14.39
CA VAL A 72 14.14 4.58 13.60
C VAL A 72 13.15 4.02 12.58
N PHE A 73 12.07 4.75 12.28
CA PHE A 73 10.98 4.32 11.41
C PHE A 73 10.18 5.52 10.85
N VAL A 74 9.26 5.28 9.91
CA VAL A 74 8.29 6.28 9.43
C VAL A 74 6.90 6.06 10.05
N GLY A 75 6.44 4.81 10.10
CA GLY A 75 5.17 4.40 10.71
C GLY A 75 5.32 3.13 11.54
N THR A 76 4.35 2.86 12.40
CA THR A 76 4.32 1.61 13.21
C THR A 76 3.10 0.76 12.89
N SER A 77 2.29 1.12 11.90
CA SER A 77 1.17 0.30 11.43
C SER A 77 0.84 0.66 9.98
N CYS A 78 0.34 -0.32 9.22
CA CYS A 78 0.01 -0.15 7.80
C CYS A 78 -1.13 0.86 7.62
N VAL A 79 -2.22 0.70 8.37
CA VAL A 79 -3.42 1.55 8.31
C VAL A 79 -3.15 3.03 8.64
N SER A 80 -2.09 3.34 9.40
CA SER A 80 -1.71 4.72 9.69
C SER A 80 -1.37 5.51 8.41
N CYS A 81 -0.84 4.83 7.40
CA CYS A 81 -0.52 5.41 6.10
C CYS A 81 -1.55 5.05 5.03
N HIS A 82 -2.22 3.90 5.16
CA HIS A 82 -3.18 3.34 4.21
C HIS A 82 -4.56 3.21 4.84
N SER A 83 -5.18 4.33 5.20
CA SER A 83 -6.48 4.29 5.89
C SER A 83 -7.58 3.70 5.00
N GLY A 84 -8.22 2.62 5.48
CA GLY A 84 -9.23 1.86 4.73
C GLY A 84 -8.69 1.29 3.41
N ASP A 85 -7.46 0.75 3.44
CA ASP A 85 -6.68 0.27 2.29
C ASP A 85 -6.40 1.31 1.20
N GLY A 86 -6.85 2.54 1.45
CA GLY A 86 -6.89 3.61 0.49
C GLY A 86 -5.59 4.37 0.39
N LYS A 87 -5.64 5.43 -0.40
CA LYS A 87 -4.57 6.40 -0.47
C LYS A 87 -4.41 7.08 0.90
N GLY A 88 -3.17 7.31 1.29
CA GLY A 88 -2.89 8.04 2.53
C GLY A 88 -3.42 9.47 2.52
N HIS A 89 -3.35 10.09 3.70
CA HIS A 89 -3.74 11.49 3.88
C HIS A 89 -2.51 12.41 3.87
N PRO A 90 -2.61 13.67 3.40
CA PRO A 90 -1.56 14.68 3.55
C PRO A 90 -1.02 14.92 4.98
N PHE A 91 -1.68 14.40 6.02
CA PHE A 91 -1.18 14.45 7.40
C PHE A 91 -0.22 13.29 7.73
N ASN A 92 -0.27 12.21 6.94
CA ASN A 92 0.57 11.02 7.07
C ASN A 92 1.46 10.91 5.83
N GLN A 93 2.40 11.85 5.74
CA GLN A 93 3.35 11.95 4.65
C GLN A 93 4.72 11.41 5.06
N PHE A 94 5.48 10.95 4.06
CA PHE A 94 6.86 10.53 4.23
C PHE A 94 7.77 11.28 3.25
N ILE A 95 9.05 11.37 3.59
CA ILE A 95 10.03 12.12 2.80
C ILE A 95 10.95 11.12 2.12
N ARG A 96 11.05 11.22 0.79
CA ARG A 96 12.13 10.61 0.03
C ARG A 96 13.11 11.68 -0.41
N PHE A 97 14.39 11.37 -0.33
CA PHE A 97 15.48 12.29 -0.64
C PHE A 97 16.47 11.62 -1.58
N GLY A 98 17.29 12.43 -2.25
CA GLY A 98 18.32 11.94 -3.14
C GLY A 98 18.34 12.69 -4.47
N GLN A 99 19.32 12.35 -5.28
CA GLN A 99 19.54 12.97 -6.59
C GLN A 99 19.97 11.92 -7.61
N SER A 100 20.00 12.29 -8.89
CA SER A 100 20.49 11.39 -9.93
C SER A 100 21.93 10.96 -9.64
N ASP A 101 22.16 9.66 -9.81
CA ASP A 101 23.46 8.99 -9.78
C ASP A 101 24.45 9.51 -10.84
N THR A 102 23.95 10.07 -11.95
CA THR A 102 24.78 10.61 -13.03
C THR A 102 25.73 11.75 -12.63
N LEU A 103 25.45 12.45 -11.52
CA LEU A 103 26.27 13.53 -10.99
C LEU A 103 27.02 13.14 -9.70
N GLY A 104 26.96 11.85 -9.33
CA GLY A 104 27.32 11.37 -8.00
C GLY A 104 26.22 11.71 -6.98
N ASN A 105 25.83 10.75 -6.14
CA ASN A 105 24.86 10.97 -5.08
C ASN A 105 25.59 11.04 -3.71
N PRO A 106 25.83 12.23 -3.14
CA PRO A 106 26.52 12.39 -1.86
C PRO A 106 25.67 11.91 -0.68
N PHE A 107 24.40 11.59 -0.91
CA PHE A 107 23.47 11.06 0.08
C PHE A 107 23.27 9.54 -0.03
N ALA A 108 24.01 8.86 -0.93
CA ALA A 108 23.86 7.42 -1.15
C ALA A 108 24.09 6.59 0.11
N ASP A 109 25.01 7.04 0.98
CA ASP A 109 25.37 6.36 2.22
C ASP A 109 24.68 6.95 3.47
N PHE A 110 23.75 7.88 3.30
CA PHE A 110 23.04 8.49 4.43
C PHE A 110 21.92 7.58 4.95
N GLY A 111 21.80 7.48 6.27
CA GLY A 111 20.76 6.69 6.93
C GLY A 111 20.94 5.21 6.65
N ASP A 112 19.87 4.55 6.24
CA ASP A 112 19.86 3.14 5.83
C ASP A 112 20.20 2.92 4.33
N GLY A 113 20.57 3.97 3.61
CA GLY A 113 20.88 3.92 2.17
C GLY A 113 19.65 3.76 1.27
N LYS A 114 18.42 3.79 1.82
CA LYS A 114 17.17 3.54 1.07
C LYS A 114 16.48 4.81 0.58
N ASN A 115 17.13 5.97 0.72
CA ASN A 115 16.64 7.26 0.22
C ASN A 115 15.25 7.65 0.74
N GLN A 116 14.90 7.17 1.94
CA GLN A 116 13.68 7.48 2.65
C GLN A 116 14.01 7.86 4.09
N LEU A 117 13.52 9.01 4.54
CA LEU A 117 13.87 9.56 5.84
C LEU A 117 13.09 8.87 6.96
N GLN A 118 13.79 8.23 7.88
CA GLN A 118 13.21 7.62 9.09
C GLN A 118 13.01 8.69 10.18
N ASN A 119 11.91 9.43 10.05
CA ASN A 119 11.65 10.66 10.81
C ASN A 119 11.05 10.45 12.22
N LYS A 120 10.91 9.20 12.67
CA LYS A 120 10.53 8.83 14.04
C LYS A 120 11.54 7.86 14.63
N ALA A 121 11.52 7.72 15.96
CA ALA A 121 12.43 6.84 16.67
C ALA A 121 11.76 6.29 17.94
N ILE A 122 12.22 5.12 18.39
CA ILE A 122 11.84 4.56 19.70
C ILE A 122 12.55 5.34 20.82
N GLN A 123 12.13 5.08 22.07
CA GLN A 123 12.75 5.72 23.24
C GLN A 123 14.26 5.45 23.31
N GLY A 124 15.04 6.50 23.54
CA GLY A 124 16.50 6.42 23.64
C GLY A 124 17.24 6.64 22.32
N PHE A 125 16.54 6.70 21.18
CA PHE A 125 17.11 6.98 19.87
C PHE A 125 16.69 8.37 19.37
N GLN A 126 17.37 8.84 18.33
CA GLN A 126 17.06 10.11 17.67
C GLN A 126 16.56 9.84 16.25
N PRO A 127 15.47 10.49 15.81
CA PRO A 127 15.04 10.40 14.43
C PRO A 127 16.09 10.92 13.47
N GLU A 128 16.08 10.41 12.24
CA GLU A 128 16.91 10.93 11.18
C GLU A 128 16.53 12.37 10.85
N LYS A 129 17.53 13.15 10.44
CA LYS A 129 17.34 14.51 9.95
C LYS A 129 17.83 14.60 8.53
N LEU A 130 17.00 15.15 7.65
CA LEU A 130 17.37 15.36 6.26
C LEU A 130 18.71 16.13 6.19
N PRO A 131 19.70 15.63 5.45
CA PRO A 131 20.96 16.33 5.29
C PRO A 131 20.76 17.74 4.70
N PRO A 132 21.50 18.77 5.19
CA PRO A 132 21.40 20.12 4.64
C PRO A 132 21.66 20.14 3.13
N GLY A 133 20.74 20.75 2.38
CA GLY A 133 20.84 20.86 0.93
C GLY A 133 20.45 19.60 0.14
N ALA A 134 20.00 18.53 0.80
CA ALA A 134 19.49 17.36 0.10
C ALA A 134 18.18 17.68 -0.65
N PRO A 135 18.11 17.43 -1.97
CA PRO A 135 16.84 17.46 -2.69
C PRO A 135 15.90 16.40 -2.11
N PHE A 136 14.64 16.76 -1.92
CA PHE A 136 13.64 15.86 -1.37
C PHE A 136 12.26 16.09 -1.99
N THR A 137 11.42 15.08 -1.86
CA THR A 137 9.99 15.15 -2.16
C THR A 137 9.21 14.56 -0.99
N THR A 138 8.06 15.15 -0.74
CA THR A 138 7.10 14.63 0.22
C THR A 138 6.04 13.82 -0.50
N LEU A 139 5.75 12.63 -0.01
CA LEU A 139 4.87 11.65 -0.64
C LEU A 139 3.79 11.21 0.32
N VAL A 140 2.68 10.78 -0.27
CA VAL A 140 1.56 10.15 0.41
C VAL A 140 1.49 8.71 -0.06
N ALA A 141 1.19 7.80 0.86
CA ALA A 141 1.12 6.38 0.54
C ALA A 141 0.06 6.11 -0.54
N PRO A 142 0.34 5.23 -1.52
CA PRO A 142 -0.61 4.88 -2.56
C PRO A 142 -1.78 4.05 -1.99
N ALA A 143 -2.87 3.93 -2.74
CA ALA A 143 -3.88 2.93 -2.42
C ALA A 143 -3.31 1.52 -2.63
N VAL A 144 -3.69 0.61 -1.75
CA VAL A 144 -3.28 -0.81 -1.77
C VAL A 144 -4.44 -1.77 -1.98
N THR A 145 -5.66 -1.23 -2.10
CA THR A 145 -6.86 -1.97 -2.46
C THR A 145 -6.67 -2.71 -3.80
N GLY A 146 -7.09 -3.97 -3.87
CA GLY A 146 -7.07 -4.78 -5.09
C GLY A 146 -5.68 -5.23 -5.58
N LEU A 147 -4.60 -5.03 -4.82
CA LEU A 147 -3.25 -5.45 -5.25
C LEU A 147 -3.13 -6.97 -5.45
N GLY A 148 -3.94 -7.78 -4.76
CA GLY A 148 -4.04 -9.23 -5.01
C GLY A 148 -4.52 -9.56 -6.42
N PHE A 149 -5.50 -8.82 -6.95
CA PHE A 149 -5.95 -8.98 -8.33
C PHE A 149 -4.85 -8.60 -9.32
N LEU A 150 -4.10 -7.53 -9.04
CA LEU A 150 -2.95 -7.13 -9.86
C LEU A 150 -1.84 -8.20 -9.85
N ASP A 151 -1.62 -8.86 -8.71
CA ASP A 151 -0.65 -9.96 -8.62
C ASP A 151 -1.08 -11.19 -9.43
N ALA A 152 -2.39 -11.42 -9.53
CA ALA A 152 -2.98 -12.52 -10.28
C ALA A 152 -2.97 -12.31 -11.81
N VAL A 153 -2.70 -11.10 -12.31
CA VAL A 153 -2.65 -10.82 -13.76
C VAL A 153 -1.54 -11.65 -14.44
N PRO A 154 -1.81 -12.42 -15.50
CA PRO A 154 -0.77 -13.15 -16.22
C PRO A 154 0.23 -12.21 -16.91
N ASP A 155 1.51 -12.59 -16.98
CA ASP A 155 2.54 -11.82 -17.69
C ASP A 155 2.20 -11.62 -19.17
N GLU A 156 1.54 -12.60 -19.81
CA GLU A 156 1.05 -12.49 -21.18
C GLU A 156 0.06 -11.32 -21.35
N SER A 157 -0.83 -11.11 -20.38
CA SER A 157 -1.78 -9.98 -20.40
C SER A 157 -1.08 -8.63 -20.26
N ILE A 158 0.00 -8.56 -19.48
CA ILE A 158 0.81 -7.34 -19.38
C ILE A 158 1.52 -7.06 -20.71
N LEU A 159 2.05 -8.11 -21.35
CA LEU A 159 2.75 -7.99 -22.63
C LEU A 159 1.83 -7.66 -23.79
N SER A 160 0.59 -8.15 -23.81
CA SER A 160 -0.37 -7.84 -24.87
C SER A 160 -0.84 -6.38 -24.82
N LEU A 161 -0.75 -5.74 -23.66
CA LEU A 161 -1.03 -4.31 -23.46
C LEU A 161 0.22 -3.43 -23.61
N ALA A 162 1.39 -4.00 -23.88
CA ALA A 162 2.61 -3.23 -24.07
C ALA A 162 2.61 -2.59 -25.47
N ASP A 163 2.47 -1.27 -25.50
CA ASP A 163 2.60 -0.47 -26.72
C ASP A 163 3.79 0.48 -26.61
N PRO A 164 5.03 0.01 -26.84
CA PRO A 164 6.21 0.86 -26.68
C PRO A 164 6.30 2.01 -27.70
N TYR A 165 5.56 1.95 -28.79
CA TYR A 165 5.66 2.89 -29.92
C TYR A 165 4.39 3.71 -30.15
N ASP A 166 3.39 3.57 -29.27
CA ASP A 166 2.09 4.25 -29.39
C ASP A 166 1.46 3.96 -30.77
N GLU A 167 1.44 2.69 -31.16
CA GLU A 167 0.91 2.22 -32.45
C GLU A 167 -0.59 2.50 -32.57
N ASN A 168 -1.31 2.55 -31.45
CA ASN A 168 -2.74 2.86 -31.43
C ASN A 168 -3.04 4.38 -31.38
N GLY A 169 -2.04 5.23 -31.15
CA GLY A 169 -2.16 6.68 -31.11
C GLY A 169 -2.99 7.24 -29.95
N ASP A 170 -3.07 6.53 -28.83
CA ASP A 170 -3.78 6.98 -27.62
C ASP A 170 -2.90 7.86 -26.70
N GLY A 171 -1.61 7.99 -27.02
CA GLY A 171 -0.63 8.79 -26.28
C GLY A 171 0.08 8.02 -25.16
N ILE A 172 -0.13 6.70 -25.03
CA ILE A 172 0.43 5.85 -23.98
C ILE A 172 1.47 4.90 -24.57
N SER A 173 2.76 5.17 -24.31
CA SER A 173 3.85 4.29 -24.73
C SER A 173 4.26 3.27 -23.65
N GLY A 174 3.34 2.37 -23.28
CA GLY A 174 3.51 1.41 -22.19
C GLY A 174 4.65 0.39 -22.42
N ARG A 175 5.47 0.14 -21.38
CA ARG A 175 6.58 -0.84 -21.42
C ARG A 175 6.61 -1.70 -20.17
N ALA A 176 6.63 -3.02 -20.36
CA ALA A 176 6.85 -3.96 -19.26
C ALA A 176 8.26 -3.78 -18.68
N HIS A 177 8.37 -3.74 -17.34
CA HIS A 177 9.64 -3.63 -16.65
C HIS A 177 10.18 -5.02 -16.32
N PHE A 178 11.39 -5.33 -16.79
CA PHE A 178 12.07 -6.59 -16.54
C PHE A 178 13.24 -6.41 -15.58
N ALA A 179 13.22 -7.08 -14.43
CA ALA A 179 14.29 -7.05 -13.44
C ALA A 179 14.55 -8.44 -12.83
N TYR A 180 15.61 -8.55 -12.02
CA TYR A 180 15.88 -9.79 -11.28
C TYR A 180 15.07 -9.78 -9.97
N PRO A 181 14.16 -10.73 -9.76
CA PRO A 181 13.44 -10.86 -8.50
C PRO A 181 14.42 -11.18 -7.35
N PRO A 182 14.15 -10.71 -6.12
CA PRO A 182 14.93 -11.11 -4.94
C PRO A 182 14.94 -12.62 -4.73
N GLU A 183 15.98 -13.16 -4.08
CA GLU A 183 16.11 -14.62 -3.90
C GLU A 183 15.00 -15.24 -3.03
N TYR A 184 14.41 -14.45 -2.13
CA TYR A 184 13.35 -14.92 -1.23
C TYR A 184 11.97 -15.02 -1.89
N VAL A 185 11.79 -14.50 -3.11
CA VAL A 185 10.52 -14.66 -3.82
C VAL A 185 10.52 -15.92 -4.68
N GLN A 186 9.35 -16.54 -4.79
CA GLN A 186 9.17 -17.68 -5.68
C GLN A 186 8.68 -17.20 -7.04
N ILE A 187 9.24 -17.77 -8.11
CA ILE A 187 8.76 -17.46 -9.45
C ILE A 187 7.34 -17.99 -9.62
N ARG A 188 6.38 -17.08 -9.85
CA ARG A 188 4.97 -17.43 -10.01
C ARG A 188 4.75 -18.32 -11.24
N PRO A 189 3.72 -19.16 -11.22
CA PRO A 189 3.22 -19.81 -12.43
C PRO A 189 2.94 -18.78 -13.53
N ASN A 190 3.23 -19.14 -14.78
CA ASN A 190 3.03 -18.28 -15.96
C ASN A 190 3.91 -17.02 -16.04
N SER A 191 4.97 -16.92 -15.23
CA SER A 191 5.95 -15.84 -15.35
C SER A 191 6.80 -16.00 -16.61
N ILE A 192 6.99 -14.92 -17.37
CA ILE A 192 7.76 -14.91 -18.62
C ILE A 192 9.14 -14.33 -18.36
N SER A 193 10.18 -15.14 -18.57
CA SER A 193 11.57 -14.70 -18.41
C SER A 193 12.14 -14.12 -19.71
N ARG A 194 12.96 -13.07 -19.58
CA ARG A 194 13.83 -12.54 -20.65
C ARG A 194 15.24 -12.36 -20.11
N GLY A 195 16.16 -13.25 -20.48
CA GLY A 195 17.56 -13.19 -20.03
C GLY A 195 17.72 -13.35 -18.51
N GLY A 196 16.87 -14.19 -17.89
CA GLY A 196 16.85 -14.40 -16.43
C GLY A 196 16.10 -13.32 -15.64
N LYS A 197 15.60 -12.27 -16.31
CA LYS A 197 14.76 -11.23 -15.71
C LYS A 197 13.29 -11.58 -15.86
N TYR A 198 12.46 -11.09 -14.94
CA TYR A 198 11.02 -11.32 -14.91
C TYR A 198 10.26 -9.99 -14.84
N ILE A 199 8.97 -10.02 -15.18
CA ILE A 199 8.12 -8.83 -15.20
C ILE A 199 7.79 -8.40 -13.77
N PHE A 200 8.12 -7.16 -13.46
CA PHE A 200 7.71 -6.49 -12.24
C PHE A 200 6.50 -5.60 -12.51
N ARG A 201 5.67 -5.34 -11.50
CA ARG A 201 4.35 -4.71 -11.70
C ARG A 201 3.87 -3.79 -10.58
N PHE A 202 4.53 -3.78 -9.42
CA PHE A 202 4.07 -2.99 -8.28
C PHE A 202 4.77 -1.65 -8.14
N GLY A 203 4.01 -0.64 -7.73
CA GLY A 203 4.45 0.74 -7.57
C GLY A 203 4.55 1.51 -8.89
N LYS A 204 4.73 2.84 -8.80
CA LYS A 204 4.70 3.75 -9.97
C LYS A 204 5.72 3.44 -11.06
N LYS A 205 6.80 2.74 -10.72
CA LYS A 205 7.88 2.35 -11.64
C LYS A 205 7.97 0.83 -11.82
N ALA A 206 6.97 0.08 -11.36
CA ALA A 206 6.95 -1.37 -11.40
C ALA A 206 8.24 -1.99 -10.80
N ILE A 207 8.60 -1.62 -9.57
CA ILE A 207 9.88 -2.01 -8.93
C ILE A 207 9.78 -3.19 -7.98
N SER A 208 8.57 -3.69 -7.72
CA SER A 208 8.36 -4.94 -6.98
C SER A 208 7.71 -6.00 -7.86
N TYR A 209 8.10 -7.25 -7.63
CA TYR A 209 7.79 -8.39 -8.48
C TYR A 209 6.39 -8.96 -8.18
N ASP A 210 6.17 -9.34 -6.93
CA ASP A 210 4.95 -9.91 -6.37
C ASP A 210 4.54 -9.13 -5.09
N LEU A 211 3.41 -9.51 -4.49
CA LEU A 211 2.98 -8.94 -3.21
C LEU A 211 4.01 -9.14 -2.10
N LEU A 212 4.69 -10.29 -2.05
CA LEU A 212 5.70 -10.56 -1.03
C LEU A 212 6.86 -9.55 -1.12
N HIS A 213 7.40 -9.30 -2.31
CA HIS A 213 8.44 -8.29 -2.52
C HIS A 213 7.95 -6.89 -2.09
N GLN A 214 6.74 -6.51 -2.50
CA GLN A 214 6.15 -5.22 -2.12
C GLN A 214 6.03 -5.06 -0.60
N THR A 215 5.51 -6.08 0.08
CA THR A 215 5.29 -6.09 1.52
C THR A 215 6.59 -6.11 2.32
N VAL A 216 7.59 -6.90 1.91
CA VAL A 216 8.92 -6.89 2.54
C VAL A 216 9.57 -5.51 2.41
N GLY A 217 9.45 -4.86 1.24
CA GLY A 217 9.92 -3.51 1.04
C GLY A 217 9.25 -2.51 1.99
N ALA A 218 7.92 -2.59 2.14
CA ALA A 218 7.16 -1.72 3.05
C ALA A 218 7.53 -1.94 4.52
N TYR A 219 7.66 -3.20 4.95
CA TYR A 219 8.11 -3.53 6.30
C TYR A 219 9.46 -2.90 6.62
N ASN A 220 10.41 -2.99 5.68
CA ASN A 220 11.76 -2.53 5.92
C ASN A 220 11.98 -1.02 5.72
N GLN A 221 11.29 -0.39 4.76
CA GLN A 221 11.46 1.03 4.44
C GLN A 221 10.47 1.95 5.16
N ASP A 222 9.21 1.54 5.30
CA ASP A 222 8.14 2.37 5.84
C ASP A 222 7.93 2.08 7.33
N ILE A 223 7.78 0.81 7.68
CA ILE A 223 7.59 0.40 9.08
C ILE A 223 8.91 0.40 9.86
N GLY A 224 10.05 0.18 9.19
CA GLY A 224 11.36 0.11 9.86
C GLY A 224 11.58 -1.21 10.60
N ILE A 225 10.92 -2.30 10.18
CA ILE A 225 11.26 -3.65 10.65
C ILE A 225 12.66 -4.00 10.19
N THR A 226 13.53 -4.26 11.15
CA THR A 226 14.91 -4.66 10.92
C THR A 226 15.10 -6.13 11.25
N SER A 227 15.71 -6.87 10.34
CA SER A 227 16.05 -8.27 10.49
C SER A 227 17.49 -8.47 10.03
N ILE A 228 18.14 -9.56 10.43
CA ILE A 228 19.44 -9.97 9.85
C ILE A 228 19.32 -10.43 8.39
N LEU A 229 18.09 -10.55 7.86
CA LEU A 229 17.77 -11.00 6.50
C LEU A 229 17.44 -9.84 5.55
N SER A 230 17.53 -8.57 5.98
CA SER A 230 17.20 -7.40 5.16
C SER A 230 18.26 -6.30 5.18
#